data_AF-A0A9X2ZSD5-F1
#
_entry.id   AF-A0A9X2ZSD5-F1
#
_cell.length_a   1.000
_cell.length_b   1.000
_cell.length_c   1.000
_cell.angle_alpha   90.00
_cell.angle_beta   90.00
_cell.angle_gamma   90.00
#
_symmetry.space_group_name_H-M   'P 1'
#
loop_
_entity.id
_entity.type
_entity.pdbx_description
1 polymer ?
#
loop_
_entity_poly.entity_id
_entity_poly.type
_entity_poly.pdbx_seq_one_letter_code
_entity_poly.pdbx_strand_id
1 'polypeptide(L)'
;MAKTIKQFEESLFTEDDGSKFSKIKDNLIKSFSPSDREKVIEIFIQYSKNGKMLHWREFLLTDIINLVKEDETNYSDFFEWTITKPELTYWGIDGLLKTKGIKAYKTLIELAQNESLPTDVRAKAIKSIAIHSNQPFDRDLPQDPGYWKIENFRIDELLDWQNKAYKQGSGHKEPQIHPTLRNPKTELEKAVSKLDNKLKIERSKQQDLSNPSDWLAIADKNKIEAIEQKWKLPENYLLFLKNYSPINVFIDDEKFFQGLNLYGADTLIKSQNGYSFNAMTSEILTDWPSNYIVIADAGADPYCIDIANITNNDAPIYTSMHGNGKWEFEKYADSFVDFLKDIVE
;
A
#
# COMPACT_ATOMS: atom_id res chain seq x y z
N MET A 1 -12.68 8.14 40.45
CA MET A 1 -12.00 9.37 39.95
C MET A 1 -11.35 9.04 38.63
N ALA A 2 -11.45 9.93 37.63
CA ALA A 2 -10.68 9.77 36.39
C ALA A 2 -9.19 9.85 36.71
N LYS A 3 -8.36 9.03 36.05
CA LYS A 3 -6.90 9.11 36.19
C LYS A 3 -6.41 10.47 35.67
N THR A 4 -5.48 11.08 36.39
CA THR A 4 -4.74 12.27 35.94
C THR A 4 -3.73 11.91 34.86
N ILE A 5 -3.27 12.88 34.08
CA ILE A 5 -2.25 12.67 33.04
C ILE A 5 -0.95 12.08 33.61
N LYS A 6 -0.53 12.52 34.80
CA LYS A 6 0.64 11.99 35.52
C LYS A 6 0.47 10.52 35.89
N GLN A 7 -0.73 10.11 36.31
CA GLN A 7 -1.01 8.70 36.60
C GLN A 7 -0.99 7.83 35.34
N PHE A 8 -1.36 8.38 34.18
CA PHE A 8 -1.19 7.70 32.90
C PHE A 8 0.28 7.56 32.52
N GLU A 9 1.07 8.63 32.65
CA GLU A 9 2.52 8.60 32.44
C GLU A 9 3.20 7.54 33.32
N GLU A 10 2.95 7.56 34.63
CA GLU A 10 3.49 6.56 35.57
C GLU A 10 3.07 5.14 35.16
N SER A 11 1.80 4.93 34.79
CA SER A 11 1.31 3.63 34.33
C SER A 11 2.04 3.17 33.06
N LEU A 12 2.25 4.09 32.10
CA LEU A 12 2.91 3.79 30.83
C LEU A 12 4.37 3.33 31.04
N PHE A 13 5.13 4.02 31.90
CA PHE A 13 6.53 3.71 32.18
C PHE A 13 6.74 2.46 33.04
N THR A 14 5.73 2.06 33.81
CA THR A 14 5.79 0.89 34.69
C THR A 14 5.16 -0.37 34.12
N GLU A 15 4.39 -0.28 33.03
CA GLU A 15 3.73 -1.42 32.41
C GLU A 15 4.72 -2.32 31.63
N ASP A 16 4.56 -3.64 31.79
CA ASP A 16 5.35 -4.69 31.14
C ASP A 16 4.53 -5.52 30.14
N ASP A 17 3.20 -5.42 30.18
CA ASP A 17 2.29 -6.11 29.27
C ASP A 17 1.95 -5.21 28.08
N GLY A 18 2.29 -5.65 26.87
CA GLY A 18 2.05 -4.87 25.64
C GLY A 18 0.57 -4.57 25.38
N SER A 19 -0.35 -5.48 25.74
CA SER A 19 -1.79 -5.26 25.53
C SER A 19 -2.34 -4.19 26.46
N LYS A 20 -1.89 -4.18 27.73
CA LYS A 20 -2.23 -3.12 28.68
C LYS A 20 -1.56 -1.81 28.31
N PHE A 21 -0.32 -1.85 27.85
CA PHE A 21 0.39 -0.67 27.38
C PHE A 21 -0.37 0.04 26.26
N SER A 22 -0.80 -0.71 25.24
CA SER A 22 -1.64 -0.19 24.15
C SER A 22 -2.88 0.51 24.69
N LYS A 23 -3.61 -0.16 25.59
CA LYS A 23 -4.82 0.43 26.21
C LYS A 23 -4.52 1.69 27.01
N ILE A 24 -3.41 1.74 27.74
CA ILE A 24 -3.01 2.93 28.51
C ILE A 24 -2.70 4.08 27.56
N LYS A 25 -1.91 3.81 26.51
CA LYS A 25 -1.56 4.75 25.43
C LYS A 25 -2.81 5.34 24.76
N ASP A 26 -3.72 4.48 24.31
CA ASP A 26 -4.94 4.90 23.60
C ASP A 26 -5.86 5.76 24.49
N ASN A 27 -6.00 5.37 25.76
CA ASN A 27 -6.76 6.14 26.73
C ASN A 27 -6.10 7.49 27.06
N LEU A 28 -4.77 7.55 27.15
CA LEU A 28 -4.04 8.81 27.35
C LEU A 28 -4.31 9.78 26.19
N ILE A 29 -4.22 9.31 24.95
CA ILE A 29 -4.55 10.12 23.76
C ILE A 29 -6.00 10.60 23.83
N LYS A 30 -6.95 9.68 24.02
CA LYS A 30 -8.38 9.99 24.02
C LYS A 30 -8.77 10.98 25.13
N SER A 31 -8.18 10.85 26.32
CA SER A 31 -8.54 11.68 27.46
C SER A 31 -7.88 13.05 27.46
N PHE A 32 -6.66 13.19 26.90
CA PHE A 32 -5.87 14.42 27.09
C PHE A 32 -5.43 15.10 25.79
N SER A 33 -5.44 14.45 24.63
CA SER A 33 -5.08 15.14 23.38
C SER A 33 -5.97 16.36 23.05
N PRO A 34 -7.28 16.42 23.41
CA PRO A 34 -8.09 17.61 23.14
C PRO A 34 -7.71 18.85 23.97
N SER A 35 -7.17 18.66 25.19
CA SER A 35 -6.85 19.76 26.13
C SER A 35 -5.35 19.99 26.31
N ASP A 36 -4.54 18.93 26.29
CA ASP A 36 -3.13 18.90 26.71
C ASP A 36 -2.27 18.09 25.71
N ARG A 37 -2.54 18.25 24.41
CA ARG A 37 -1.84 17.57 23.30
C ARG A 37 -0.32 17.56 23.45
N GLU A 38 0.26 18.72 23.76
CA GLU A 38 1.71 18.88 23.88
C GLU A 38 2.29 18.02 25.01
N LYS A 39 1.55 17.88 26.11
CA LYS A 39 1.98 17.04 27.24
C LYS A 39 1.91 15.56 26.89
N VAL A 40 0.89 15.15 26.13
CA VAL A 40 0.81 13.77 25.60
C VAL A 40 2.00 13.47 24.69
N ILE A 41 2.33 14.39 23.76
CA ILE A 41 3.51 14.25 22.89
C ILE A 41 4.79 14.15 23.72
N GLU A 42 4.97 15.02 24.72
CA GLU A 42 6.14 14.99 25.61
C GLU A 42 6.31 13.63 26.29
N ILE A 43 5.22 13.06 26.84
CA ILE A 43 5.23 11.74 27.48
C ILE A 43 5.68 10.66 26.49
N PHE A 44 5.15 10.66 25.27
CA PHE A 44 5.52 9.68 24.25
C PHE A 44 6.95 9.87 23.75
N ILE A 45 7.44 11.10 23.63
CA ILE A 45 8.85 11.39 23.31
C ILE A 45 9.76 10.83 24.42
N GLN A 46 9.42 11.06 25.69
CA GLN A 46 10.20 10.53 26.81
C GLN A 46 10.18 9.00 26.83
N TYR A 47 9.04 8.39 26.54
CA TYR A 47 8.96 6.93 26.47
C TYR A 47 9.75 6.38 25.28
N SER A 48 9.70 7.02 24.12
CA SER A 48 10.48 6.62 22.94
C SER A 48 11.99 6.64 23.22
N LYS A 49 12.46 7.55 24.08
CA LYS A 49 13.86 7.63 24.51
C LYS A 49 14.23 6.62 25.59
N ASN A 50 13.38 6.45 26.60
CA ASN A 50 13.75 5.84 27.87
C ASN A 50 12.90 4.62 28.28
N GLY A 51 11.80 4.36 27.57
CA GLY A 51 10.82 3.32 27.91
C GLY A 51 11.41 1.92 27.83
N LYS A 52 11.04 1.03 28.75
CA LYS A 52 11.64 -0.31 28.85
C LYS A 52 11.26 -1.26 27.71
N MET A 53 10.07 -1.10 27.13
CA MET A 53 9.62 -1.96 26.03
C MET A 53 10.09 -1.41 24.69
N LEU A 54 11.18 -1.96 24.16
CA LEU A 54 11.86 -1.46 22.97
C LEU A 54 10.95 -1.39 21.73
N HIS A 55 10.20 -2.45 21.42
CA HIS A 55 9.29 -2.48 20.27
C HIS A 55 8.21 -1.39 20.35
N TRP A 56 7.74 -1.04 21.55
CA TRP A 56 6.74 0.04 21.71
C TRP A 56 7.30 1.43 21.46
N ARG A 57 8.63 1.62 21.52
CA ARG A 57 9.25 2.92 21.17
C ARG A 57 9.00 3.26 19.71
N GLU A 58 9.04 2.27 18.82
CA GLU A 58 8.78 2.41 17.40
C GLU A 58 7.31 2.71 17.12
N PHE A 59 6.41 1.92 17.70
CA PHE A 59 4.96 2.08 17.52
C PHE A 59 4.45 3.46 17.98
N LEU A 60 5.06 4.04 19.02
CA LEU A 60 4.70 5.38 19.49
C LEU A 60 5.04 6.50 18.50
N LEU A 61 5.97 6.28 17.55
CA LEU A 61 6.32 7.32 16.58
C LEU A 61 5.13 7.67 15.70
N THR A 62 4.34 6.69 15.28
CA THR A 62 3.11 6.92 14.52
C THR A 62 2.10 7.74 15.32
N ASP A 63 1.95 7.46 16.62
CA ASP A 63 1.06 8.25 17.49
C ASP A 63 1.56 9.69 17.65
N ILE A 64 2.87 9.89 17.84
CA ILE A 64 3.47 11.23 17.91
C ILE A 64 3.25 11.97 16.60
N ILE A 65 3.51 11.34 15.45
CA ILE A 65 3.31 11.93 14.12
C ILE A 65 1.85 12.35 13.93
N ASN A 66 0.89 11.53 14.34
CA ASN A 66 -0.54 11.85 14.26
C ASN A 66 -0.94 13.04 15.14
N LEU A 67 -0.29 13.22 16.29
CA LEU A 67 -0.53 14.34 17.20
C LEU A 67 0.18 15.63 16.73
N VAL A 68 1.36 15.53 16.11
CA VAL A 68 2.13 16.66 15.60
C VAL A 68 1.45 17.25 14.36
N LYS A 69 1.40 18.59 14.27
CA LYS A 69 0.86 19.30 13.10
C LYS A 69 1.93 19.47 12.03
N GLU A 70 1.49 19.68 10.79
CA GLU A 70 2.39 20.02 9.68
C GLU A 70 3.21 21.28 10.02
N ASP A 71 4.50 21.26 9.69
CA ASP A 71 5.47 22.33 9.94
C ASP A 71 5.62 22.74 11.42
N GLU A 72 5.24 21.87 12.36
CA GLU A 72 5.41 22.12 13.79
C GLU A 72 6.86 21.85 14.25
N THR A 73 7.74 22.82 13.99
CA THR A 73 9.20 22.69 14.13
C THR A 73 9.70 22.41 15.56
N ASN A 74 8.87 22.61 16.58
CA ASN A 74 9.24 22.39 17.98
C ASN A 74 9.64 20.93 18.28
N TYR A 75 9.20 20.00 17.42
CA TYR A 75 9.50 18.57 17.53
C TYR A 75 10.55 18.10 16.52
N SER A 76 11.12 18.98 15.69
CA SER A 76 12.11 18.59 14.68
C SER A 76 13.35 17.95 15.30
N ASP A 77 13.88 18.49 16.40
CA ASP A 77 15.06 17.93 17.08
C ASP A 77 14.83 16.48 17.55
N PHE A 78 13.60 16.15 17.94
CA PHE A 78 13.26 14.78 18.31
C PHE A 78 13.33 13.85 17.10
N PHE A 79 12.75 14.24 15.96
CA PHE A 79 12.80 13.42 14.76
C PHE A 79 14.19 13.40 14.12
N GLU A 80 14.99 14.45 14.23
CA GLU A 80 16.41 14.39 13.87
C GLU A 80 17.15 13.35 14.71
N TRP A 81 16.88 13.30 16.02
CA TRP A 81 17.43 12.28 16.89
C TRP A 81 16.97 10.87 16.50
N THR A 82 15.69 10.65 16.12
CA THR A 82 15.22 9.31 15.72
C THR A 82 15.90 8.79 14.46
N ILE A 83 16.26 9.67 13.52
CA ILE A 83 17.05 9.30 12.33
C ILE A 83 18.44 8.77 12.70
N THR A 84 18.99 9.13 13.87
CA THR A 84 20.28 8.60 14.35
C THR A 84 20.17 7.25 15.05
N LYS A 85 18.96 6.69 15.18
CA LYS A 85 18.68 5.44 15.88
C LYS A 85 18.17 4.40 14.88
N PRO A 86 18.96 3.37 14.54
CA PRO A 86 18.58 2.38 13.53
C PRO A 86 17.16 1.83 13.73
N GLU A 87 16.80 1.52 14.97
CA GLU A 87 15.50 0.97 15.35
C GLU A 87 14.34 1.96 15.15
N LEU A 88 14.59 3.28 15.22
CA LEU A 88 13.53 4.30 15.08
C LEU A 88 13.48 4.95 13.70
N THR A 89 14.49 4.72 12.86
CA THR A 89 14.71 5.53 11.65
C THR A 89 13.55 5.41 10.68
N TYR A 90 13.01 4.20 10.47
CA TYR A 90 11.92 3.95 9.53
C TYR A 90 10.71 4.87 9.76
N TRP A 91 10.20 4.90 10.99
CA TRP A 91 9.08 5.75 11.37
C TRP A 91 9.49 7.21 11.59
N GLY A 92 10.75 7.45 11.99
CA GLY A 92 11.31 8.78 12.18
C GLY A 92 11.33 9.63 10.91
N ILE A 93 11.44 9.00 9.74
CA ILE A 93 11.46 9.66 8.42
C ILE A 93 10.21 10.54 8.21
N ASP A 94 9.02 10.00 8.47
CA ASP A 94 7.77 10.72 8.25
C ASP A 94 7.62 11.89 9.20
N GLY A 95 8.01 11.72 10.47
CA GLY A 95 7.98 12.81 11.45
C GLY A 95 9.00 13.91 11.16
N LEU A 96 10.18 13.55 10.66
CA LEU A 96 11.17 14.53 10.22
C LEU A 96 10.62 15.37 9.06
N LEU A 97 9.99 14.70 8.09
CA LEU A 97 9.39 15.35 6.94
C LEU A 97 8.22 16.25 7.37
N LYS A 98 7.32 15.75 8.22
CA LYS A 98 6.17 16.50 8.75
C LYS A 98 6.54 17.76 9.52
N THR A 99 7.69 17.74 10.21
CA THR A 99 8.13 18.88 11.05
C THR A 99 9.08 19.85 10.33
N LYS A 100 9.81 19.39 9.30
CA LYS A 100 10.81 20.21 8.58
C LYS A 100 10.44 20.51 7.12
N GLY A 101 9.42 19.85 6.58
CA GLY A 101 9.02 19.90 5.18
C GLY A 101 10.22 19.68 4.25
N ILE A 102 10.36 20.57 3.25
CA ILE A 102 11.44 20.55 2.24
C ILE A 102 12.86 20.50 2.87
N LYS A 103 13.04 21.04 4.08
CA LYS A 103 14.37 21.04 4.75
C LYS A 103 14.80 19.62 5.17
N ALA A 104 13.90 18.64 5.21
CA ALA A 104 14.22 17.24 5.47
C ALA A 104 14.81 16.51 4.24
N TYR A 105 14.53 16.97 3.01
CA TYR A 105 14.85 16.21 1.80
C TYR A 105 16.32 15.85 1.66
N LYS A 106 17.24 16.76 2.00
CA LYS A 106 18.68 16.45 1.95
C LYS A 106 19.00 15.23 2.82
N THR A 107 18.51 15.21 4.05
CA THR A 107 18.71 14.10 4.98
C THR A 107 18.06 12.81 4.46
N LEU A 108 16.85 12.86 3.94
CA LEU A 108 16.19 11.66 3.39
C LEU A 108 16.91 11.12 2.14
N ILE A 109 17.46 11.99 1.29
CA ILE A 109 18.27 11.57 0.13
C ILE A 109 19.60 10.95 0.59
N GLU A 110 20.21 11.45 1.67
CA GLU A 110 21.38 10.83 2.30
C GLU A 110 21.04 9.44 2.86
N LEU A 111 19.87 9.26 3.48
CA LEU A 111 19.39 7.95 3.94
C LEU A 111 19.19 6.98 2.76
N ALA A 112 18.53 7.42 1.68
CA ALA A 112 18.27 6.59 0.51
C ALA A 112 19.58 6.07 -0.15
N GLN A 113 20.63 6.89 -0.16
CA GLN A 113 21.95 6.54 -0.71
C GLN A 113 22.79 5.67 0.21
N ASN A 114 22.51 5.65 1.51
CA ASN A 114 23.39 4.98 2.46
C ASN A 114 23.25 3.45 2.41
N GLU A 115 24.20 2.80 1.74
CA GLU A 115 24.23 1.35 1.57
C GLU A 115 24.46 0.56 2.87
N SER A 116 24.87 1.21 3.96
CA SER A 116 24.96 0.56 5.26
C SER A 116 23.61 0.43 5.97
N LEU A 117 22.56 1.10 5.48
CA LEU A 117 21.22 1.02 6.05
C LEU A 117 20.42 -0.15 5.46
N PRO A 118 19.48 -0.71 6.24
CA PRO A 118 18.49 -1.65 5.73
C PRO A 118 17.75 -1.14 4.50
N THR A 119 17.45 -2.04 3.56
CA THR A 119 16.79 -1.71 2.28
C THR A 119 15.43 -1.04 2.48
N ASP A 120 14.63 -1.51 3.43
CA ASP A 120 13.32 -0.97 3.77
C ASP A 120 13.40 0.47 4.29
N VAL A 121 14.39 0.81 5.12
CA VAL A 121 14.63 2.19 5.58
C VAL A 121 14.98 3.12 4.41
N ARG A 122 15.81 2.65 3.48
CA ARG A 122 16.18 3.40 2.28
C ARG A 122 14.96 3.60 1.38
N ALA A 123 14.18 2.56 1.15
CA ALA A 123 12.94 2.60 0.37
C ALA A 123 11.92 3.55 1.00
N LYS A 124 11.77 3.53 2.33
CA LYS A 124 10.90 4.42 3.10
C LYS A 124 11.28 5.89 2.87
N ALA A 125 12.56 6.23 2.90
CA ALA A 125 13.01 7.59 2.61
C ALA A 125 12.59 8.06 1.21
N ILE A 126 12.72 7.19 0.20
CA ILE A 126 12.30 7.48 -1.17
C ILE A 126 10.78 7.65 -1.24
N LYS A 127 10.00 6.74 -0.65
CA LYS A 127 8.53 6.78 -0.63
C LYS A 127 8.01 8.05 0.05
N SER A 128 8.56 8.41 1.22
CA SER A 128 8.14 9.61 1.93
C SER A 128 8.49 10.89 1.15
N ILE A 129 9.64 10.93 0.46
CA ILE A 129 9.95 12.02 -0.49
C ILE A 129 8.92 12.04 -1.62
N ALA A 130 8.62 10.91 -2.23
CA ALA A 130 7.71 10.80 -3.37
C ALA A 130 6.33 11.39 -3.02
N ILE A 131 5.74 10.92 -1.92
CA ILE A 131 4.44 11.40 -1.41
C ILE A 131 4.46 12.91 -1.16
N HIS A 132 5.40 13.40 -0.35
CA HIS A 132 5.40 14.81 0.05
C HIS A 132 5.73 15.76 -1.12
N SER A 133 6.56 15.33 -2.07
CA SER A 133 6.97 16.12 -3.23
C SER A 133 6.06 15.96 -4.45
N ASN A 134 5.11 15.01 -4.44
CA ASN A 134 4.35 14.57 -5.60
C ASN A 134 5.23 14.18 -6.80
N GLN A 135 6.46 13.73 -6.55
CA GLN A 135 7.36 13.23 -7.58
C GLN A 135 7.17 11.72 -7.70
N PRO A 136 7.11 11.16 -8.92
CA PRO A 136 6.78 9.76 -9.14
C PRO A 136 8.00 8.84 -8.95
N PHE A 137 8.78 9.04 -7.88
CA PHE A 137 9.99 8.24 -7.61
C PHE A 137 9.66 6.78 -7.26
N ASP A 138 8.42 6.52 -6.92
CA ASP A 138 7.88 5.23 -6.51
C ASP A 138 6.90 4.63 -7.54
N ARG A 139 6.78 5.24 -8.73
CA ARG A 139 5.97 4.70 -9.84
C ARG A 139 6.31 3.24 -10.13
N ASP A 140 5.30 2.45 -10.50
CA ASP A 140 5.41 1.02 -10.79
C ASP A 140 5.92 0.14 -9.62
N LEU A 141 6.06 0.70 -8.42
CA LEU A 141 6.46 -0.04 -7.23
C LEU A 141 5.25 -0.34 -6.34
N PRO A 142 5.31 -1.40 -5.52
CA PRO A 142 4.30 -1.67 -4.50
C PRO A 142 4.09 -0.46 -3.57
N GLN A 143 2.87 -0.31 -3.03
CA GLN A 143 2.59 0.79 -2.09
C GLN A 143 3.43 0.71 -0.82
N ASP A 144 3.64 -0.51 -0.32
CA ASP A 144 4.51 -0.74 0.84
C ASP A 144 5.99 -0.79 0.39
N PRO A 145 6.84 0.15 0.84
CA PRO A 145 8.25 0.18 0.52
C PRO A 145 9.04 -1.02 1.06
N GLY A 146 8.50 -1.80 2.00
CA GLY A 146 9.12 -3.03 2.49
C GLY A 146 9.32 -4.11 1.42
N TYR A 147 8.56 -4.06 0.32
CA TYR A 147 8.69 -5.00 -0.81
C TYR A 147 9.60 -4.49 -1.94
N TRP A 148 10.22 -3.32 -1.79
CA TRP A 148 11.07 -2.75 -2.83
C TRP A 148 12.44 -3.41 -2.82
N LYS A 149 13.03 -3.54 -4.00
CA LYS A 149 14.40 -4.03 -4.15
C LYS A 149 15.33 -2.87 -4.51
N ILE A 150 16.62 -3.03 -4.21
CA ILE A 150 17.63 -1.96 -4.37
C ILE A 150 17.71 -1.53 -5.84
N GLU A 151 17.58 -2.47 -6.78
CA GLU A 151 17.58 -2.21 -8.22
C GLU A 151 16.41 -1.32 -8.69
N ASN A 152 15.36 -1.17 -7.88
CA ASN A 152 14.23 -0.31 -8.16
C ASN A 152 14.43 1.14 -7.68
N PHE A 153 15.50 1.42 -6.92
CA PHE A 153 15.71 2.74 -6.33
C PHE A 153 16.14 3.75 -7.40
N ARG A 154 15.33 4.80 -7.57
CA ARG A 154 15.56 5.88 -8.53
C ARG A 154 16.49 6.96 -7.97
N ILE A 155 17.67 6.55 -7.48
CA ILE A 155 18.64 7.44 -6.82
C ILE A 155 19.10 8.56 -7.77
N ASP A 156 19.38 8.25 -9.04
CA ASP A 156 19.81 9.24 -10.02
C ASP A 156 18.76 10.35 -10.24
N GLU A 157 17.47 9.96 -10.25
CA GLU A 157 16.36 10.92 -10.39
C GLU A 157 16.22 11.82 -9.15
N LEU A 158 16.43 11.26 -7.95
CA LEU A 158 16.45 12.04 -6.70
C LEU A 158 17.57 13.06 -6.69
N LEU A 159 18.77 12.69 -7.15
CA LEU A 159 19.93 13.58 -7.22
C LEU A 159 19.75 14.68 -8.27
N ASP A 160 19.23 14.36 -9.45
CA ASP A 160 18.88 15.36 -10.46
C ASP A 160 17.81 16.33 -9.93
N TRP A 161 16.79 15.82 -9.24
CA TRP A 161 15.74 16.62 -8.62
C TRP A 161 16.28 17.53 -7.49
N GLN A 162 17.21 17.03 -6.67
CA GLN A 162 17.95 17.81 -5.68
C GLN A 162 18.71 18.98 -6.32
N ASN A 163 19.44 18.72 -7.41
CA ASN A 163 20.16 19.76 -8.16
C ASN A 163 19.23 20.80 -8.78
N LYS A 164 17.96 20.44 -9.00
CA LYS A 164 16.90 21.33 -9.49
C LYS A 164 16.12 22.02 -8.36
N ALA A 165 16.67 22.05 -7.14
CA ALA A 165 16.12 22.72 -5.97
C ALA A 165 14.74 22.19 -5.52
N TYR A 166 14.55 20.86 -5.59
CA TYR A 166 13.39 20.17 -5.01
C TYR A 166 12.03 20.65 -5.52
N LYS A 167 11.90 20.97 -6.81
CA LYS A 167 10.63 21.46 -7.38
C LYS A 167 9.49 20.49 -7.11
N GLN A 168 8.36 20.99 -6.63
CA GLN A 168 7.15 20.18 -6.44
C GLN A 168 6.76 19.52 -7.77
N GLY A 169 6.47 18.22 -7.72
CA GLY A 169 5.92 17.49 -8.84
C GLY A 169 4.45 17.82 -9.07
N SER A 170 3.97 17.54 -10.29
CA SER A 170 2.54 17.68 -10.60
C SER A 170 1.70 16.51 -10.08
N GLY A 171 2.34 15.46 -9.54
CA GLY A 171 1.70 14.19 -9.27
C GLY A 171 1.22 13.49 -10.55
N HIS A 172 0.61 12.33 -10.38
CA HIS A 172 -0.11 11.65 -11.43
C HIS A 172 -1.42 12.39 -11.72
N LYS A 173 -1.67 12.61 -13.00
CA LYS A 173 -2.98 13.09 -13.45
C LYS A 173 -4.02 12.01 -13.21
N GLU A 174 -5.25 12.42 -12.94
CA GLU A 174 -6.37 11.49 -12.91
C GLU A 174 -6.41 10.68 -14.22
N PRO A 175 -6.51 9.35 -14.13
CA PRO A 175 -6.52 8.51 -15.32
C PRO A 175 -7.81 8.70 -16.11
N GLN A 176 -7.76 8.40 -17.40
CA GLN A 176 -8.95 8.43 -18.23
C GLN A 176 -9.88 7.27 -17.84
N ILE A 177 -11.11 7.61 -17.46
CA ILE A 177 -12.14 6.64 -17.09
C ILE A 177 -13.15 6.41 -18.23
N HIS A 178 -13.74 5.22 -18.30
CA HIS A 178 -14.74 4.91 -19.31
C HIS A 178 -16.13 5.47 -18.94
N PRO A 179 -16.91 6.07 -19.88
CA PRO A 179 -18.17 6.76 -19.56
C PRO A 179 -19.27 5.90 -18.93
N THR A 180 -19.25 4.59 -19.17
CA THR A 180 -20.23 3.63 -18.64
C THR A 180 -20.14 3.44 -17.13
N LEU A 181 -19.03 3.81 -16.47
CA LEU A 181 -18.96 3.85 -15.01
C LEU A 181 -20.05 4.75 -14.41
N ARG A 182 -20.46 5.80 -15.14
CA ARG A 182 -21.50 6.75 -14.74
C ARG A 182 -22.89 6.36 -15.23
N ASN A 183 -22.99 5.52 -16.25
CA ASN A 183 -24.26 5.09 -16.84
C ASN A 183 -24.17 3.62 -17.28
N PRO A 184 -24.14 2.68 -16.32
CA PRO A 184 -23.97 1.27 -16.60
C PRO A 184 -25.25 0.64 -17.17
N LYS A 185 -25.11 -0.24 -18.16
CA LYS A 185 -26.21 -0.93 -18.84
C LYS A 185 -26.12 -2.44 -18.66
N THR A 186 -24.95 -3.02 -18.85
CA THR A 186 -24.71 -4.47 -18.74
C THR A 186 -24.47 -4.88 -17.28
N GLU A 187 -24.53 -6.18 -16.99
CA GLU A 187 -24.24 -6.71 -15.66
C GLU A 187 -22.79 -6.44 -15.24
N LEU A 188 -21.84 -6.60 -16.16
CA LEU A 188 -20.44 -6.21 -15.95
C LEU A 188 -20.34 -4.73 -15.59
N GLU A 189 -20.94 -3.84 -16.39
CA GLU A 189 -20.88 -2.39 -16.15
C GLU A 189 -21.48 -2.00 -14.80
N LYS A 190 -22.58 -2.65 -14.37
CA LYS A 190 -23.19 -2.40 -13.07
C LYS A 190 -22.29 -2.84 -11.92
N ALA A 191 -21.68 -4.02 -12.02
CA ALA A 191 -20.75 -4.52 -11.00
C ALA A 191 -19.52 -3.60 -10.87
N VAL A 192 -18.92 -3.23 -12.01
CA VAL A 192 -17.76 -2.33 -12.06
C VAL A 192 -18.10 -0.91 -11.58
N SER A 193 -19.29 -0.38 -11.91
CA SER A 193 -19.73 0.94 -11.40
C SER A 193 -19.86 0.94 -9.87
N LYS A 194 -20.39 -0.14 -9.28
CA LYS A 194 -20.39 -0.31 -7.81
C LYS A 194 -18.97 -0.39 -7.25
N LEU A 195 -18.07 -1.12 -7.92
CA LEU A 195 -16.66 -1.19 -7.53
C LEU A 195 -16.01 0.20 -7.54
N ASP A 196 -16.15 0.98 -8.62
CA ASP A 196 -15.60 2.35 -8.68
C ASP A 196 -16.16 3.25 -7.58
N ASN A 197 -17.43 3.10 -7.20
CA ASN A 197 -18.00 3.85 -6.08
C ASN A 197 -17.35 3.47 -4.74
N LYS A 198 -17.10 2.17 -4.48
CA LYS A 198 -16.37 1.70 -3.27
C LYS A 198 -14.95 2.27 -3.27
N LEU A 199 -14.24 2.14 -4.39
CA LEU A 199 -12.88 2.65 -4.54
C LEU A 199 -12.80 4.18 -4.41
N LYS A 200 -13.80 4.92 -4.91
CA LYS A 200 -13.86 6.38 -4.80
C LYS A 200 -13.96 6.85 -3.35
N ILE A 201 -14.62 6.09 -2.49
CA ILE A 201 -14.67 6.38 -1.06
C ILE A 201 -13.26 6.29 -0.48
N GLU A 202 -12.50 5.25 -0.79
CA GLU A 202 -11.11 5.09 -0.35
C GLU A 202 -10.21 6.20 -0.86
N ARG A 203 -10.25 6.50 -2.18
CA ARG A 203 -9.51 7.62 -2.78
C ARG A 203 -9.81 8.97 -2.12
N SER A 204 -11.02 9.15 -1.58
CA SER A 204 -11.43 10.39 -0.91
C SER A 204 -10.89 10.53 0.51
N LYS A 205 -10.50 9.42 1.16
CA LYS A 205 -9.86 9.42 2.49
C LYS A 205 -8.40 9.85 2.36
N GLN A 206 -7.68 9.24 1.43
CA GLN A 206 -6.28 9.52 1.13
C GLN A 206 -5.96 9.08 -0.29
N GLN A 207 -5.13 9.86 -0.99
CA GLN A 207 -4.61 9.48 -2.29
C GLN A 207 -3.13 9.86 -2.37
N ASP A 208 -2.31 8.92 -2.80
CA ASP A 208 -0.91 9.18 -3.09
C ASP A 208 -0.77 9.65 -4.55
N LEU A 209 -0.51 10.94 -4.73
CA LEU A 209 -0.32 11.49 -6.07
C LEU A 209 1.01 11.08 -6.71
N SER A 210 1.97 10.56 -5.95
CA SER A 210 3.22 10.03 -6.52
C SER A 210 3.05 8.65 -7.16
N ASN A 211 2.13 7.83 -6.66
CA ASN A 211 1.77 6.53 -7.22
C ASN A 211 0.29 6.22 -6.91
N PRO A 212 -0.64 6.61 -7.80
CA PRO A 212 -2.07 6.61 -7.49
C PRO A 212 -2.61 5.20 -7.30
N SER A 213 -3.56 5.06 -6.39
CA SER A 213 -4.27 3.82 -6.11
C SER A 213 -5.77 3.90 -6.38
N ASP A 214 -6.37 2.72 -6.44
CA ASP A 214 -7.79 2.50 -6.43
C ASP A 214 -8.54 3.13 -7.60
N TRP A 215 -7.92 3.23 -8.79
CA TRP A 215 -8.62 3.70 -9.99
C TRP A 215 -9.02 2.55 -10.91
N LEU A 216 -10.15 2.71 -11.61
CA LEU A 216 -10.50 1.91 -12.77
C LEU A 216 -10.36 2.77 -14.03
N ALA A 217 -9.40 2.41 -14.88
CA ALA A 217 -8.98 3.23 -16.02
C ALA A 217 -9.09 2.49 -17.34
N ILE A 218 -9.13 3.24 -18.45
CA ILE A 218 -8.95 2.66 -19.78
C ILE A 218 -7.49 2.23 -19.91
N ALA A 219 -7.26 0.96 -20.26
CA ALA A 219 -5.91 0.41 -20.38
C ALA A 219 -5.14 0.95 -21.59
N ASP A 220 -3.82 0.95 -21.48
CA ASP A 220 -2.93 1.10 -22.64
C ASP A 220 -3.16 -0.07 -23.62
N LYS A 221 -3.40 0.27 -24.89
CA LYS A 221 -3.62 -0.69 -25.97
C LYS A 221 -2.48 -1.68 -26.12
N ASN A 222 -1.23 -1.25 -25.94
CA ASN A 222 -0.06 -2.13 -26.06
C ASN A 222 -0.08 -3.23 -24.98
N LYS A 223 -0.59 -2.91 -23.78
CA LYS A 223 -0.71 -3.88 -22.68
C LYS A 223 -1.79 -4.91 -22.99
N ILE A 224 -2.92 -4.46 -23.53
CA ILE A 224 -3.99 -5.34 -23.99
C ILE A 224 -3.50 -6.24 -25.13
N GLU A 225 -2.80 -5.71 -26.12
CA GLU A 225 -2.25 -6.50 -27.23
C GLU A 225 -1.28 -7.59 -26.72
N ALA A 226 -0.40 -7.25 -25.76
CA ALA A 226 0.50 -8.21 -25.14
C ALA A 226 -0.24 -9.32 -24.37
N ILE A 227 -1.38 -8.99 -23.73
CA ILE A 227 -2.25 -9.95 -23.05
C ILE A 227 -2.95 -10.87 -24.07
N GLU A 228 -3.55 -10.30 -25.12
CA GLU A 228 -4.25 -11.04 -26.17
C GLU A 228 -3.32 -11.95 -26.98
N GLN A 229 -2.02 -11.62 -27.07
CA GLN A 229 -1.01 -12.51 -27.66
C GLN A 229 -0.71 -13.74 -26.80
N LYS A 230 -0.88 -13.65 -25.47
CA LYS A 230 -0.62 -14.76 -24.53
C LYS A 230 -1.84 -15.63 -24.31
N TRP A 231 -3.02 -15.03 -24.17
CA TRP A 231 -4.22 -15.72 -23.71
C TRP A 231 -5.45 -15.31 -24.50
N LYS A 232 -6.31 -16.31 -24.75
CA LYS A 232 -7.69 -16.07 -25.19
C LYS A 232 -8.57 -15.90 -23.96
N LEU A 233 -8.77 -14.66 -23.54
CA LEU A 233 -9.57 -14.34 -22.36
C LEU A 233 -11.09 -14.38 -22.64
N PRO A 234 -11.93 -14.65 -21.63
CA PRO A 234 -13.38 -14.46 -21.72
C PRO A 234 -13.71 -13.00 -22.06
N GLU A 235 -14.75 -12.77 -22.85
CA GLU A 235 -15.09 -11.43 -23.34
C GLU A 235 -15.37 -10.45 -22.20
N ASN A 236 -16.08 -10.88 -21.14
CA ASN A 236 -16.34 -10.01 -19.98
C ASN A 236 -15.04 -9.58 -19.28
N TYR A 237 -14.10 -10.49 -19.07
CA TYR A 237 -12.82 -10.15 -18.44
C TYR A 237 -11.94 -9.28 -19.35
N LEU A 238 -11.93 -9.54 -20.66
CA LEU A 238 -11.21 -8.73 -21.62
C LEU A 238 -11.78 -7.31 -21.72
N LEU A 239 -13.11 -7.15 -21.72
CA LEU A 239 -13.77 -5.84 -21.67
C LEU A 239 -13.47 -5.11 -20.37
N PHE A 240 -13.40 -5.84 -19.24
CA PHE A 240 -13.00 -5.30 -17.96
C PHE A 240 -11.59 -4.71 -18.02
N LEU A 241 -10.60 -5.48 -18.50
CA LEU A 241 -9.24 -4.99 -18.65
C LEU A 241 -9.15 -3.81 -19.62
N LYS A 242 -9.86 -3.84 -20.75
CA LYS A 242 -9.82 -2.75 -21.75
C LYS A 242 -10.34 -1.42 -21.20
N ASN A 243 -11.47 -1.45 -20.49
CA ASN A 243 -12.22 -0.24 -20.16
C ASN A 243 -12.13 0.18 -18.68
N TYR A 244 -11.79 -0.74 -17.79
CA TYR A 244 -11.86 -0.58 -16.34
C TYR A 244 -10.64 -1.23 -15.64
N SER A 245 -9.48 -1.23 -16.30
CA SER A 245 -8.25 -1.78 -15.75
C SER A 245 -7.95 -1.18 -14.37
N PRO A 246 -7.85 -2.01 -13.32
CA PRO A 246 -7.35 -1.61 -12.02
C PRO A 246 -5.98 -0.94 -12.09
N ILE A 247 -5.82 0.17 -11.36
CA ILE A 247 -4.53 0.80 -11.05
C ILE A 247 -4.35 0.73 -9.54
N ASN A 248 -3.43 -0.14 -9.10
CA ASN A 248 -3.12 -0.39 -7.68
C ASN A 248 -4.38 -0.50 -6.81
N VAL A 249 -5.36 -1.31 -7.22
CA VAL A 249 -6.61 -1.49 -6.47
C VAL A 249 -6.39 -2.46 -5.33
N PHE A 250 -6.66 -2.00 -4.10
CA PHE A 250 -6.67 -2.82 -2.90
C PHE A 250 -8.03 -2.72 -2.20
N ILE A 251 -8.63 -3.87 -1.90
CA ILE A 251 -9.92 -3.95 -1.22
C ILE A 251 -9.69 -4.52 0.17
N ASP A 252 -9.81 -3.64 1.16
CA ASP A 252 -9.81 -4.00 2.59
C ASP A 252 -11.23 -4.42 3.00
N ASP A 253 -11.46 -5.73 3.13
CA ASP A 253 -12.76 -6.31 3.44
C ASP A 253 -12.56 -7.56 4.29
N GLU A 254 -13.41 -7.78 5.32
CA GLU A 254 -13.26 -8.91 6.25
C GLU A 254 -13.31 -10.28 5.54
N LYS A 255 -13.95 -10.37 4.36
CA LYS A 255 -13.95 -11.58 3.52
C LYS A 255 -12.54 -11.93 3.03
N PHE A 256 -11.68 -10.94 2.85
CA PHE A 256 -10.30 -11.08 2.43
C PHE A 256 -9.40 -10.64 3.59
N PHE A 257 -9.07 -11.56 4.50
CA PHE A 257 -8.38 -11.23 5.76
C PHE A 257 -7.09 -10.39 5.59
N GLN A 258 -6.38 -10.53 4.47
CA GLN A 258 -5.17 -9.76 4.14
C GLN A 258 -5.41 -8.66 3.09
N GLY A 259 -6.68 -8.35 2.81
CA GLY A 259 -7.17 -7.56 1.69
C GLY A 259 -6.97 -8.23 0.34
N LEU A 260 -7.68 -7.75 -0.68
CA LEU A 260 -7.64 -8.26 -2.05
C LEU A 260 -6.97 -7.26 -2.99
N ASN A 261 -5.87 -7.66 -3.63
CA ASN A 261 -5.26 -6.93 -4.74
C ASN A 261 -5.93 -7.34 -6.06
N LEU A 262 -6.59 -6.41 -6.75
CA LEU A 262 -7.21 -6.68 -8.05
C LEU A 262 -6.28 -6.24 -9.19
N TYR A 263 -5.95 -7.14 -10.11
CA TYR A 263 -4.95 -6.87 -11.14
C TYR A 263 -5.56 -6.26 -12.41
N GLY A 264 -4.86 -5.26 -12.93
CA GLY A 264 -5.16 -4.63 -14.21
C GLY A 264 -4.19 -5.03 -15.31
N ALA A 265 -4.39 -4.44 -16.49
CA ALA A 265 -3.62 -4.75 -17.68
C ALA A 265 -2.10 -4.53 -17.51
N ASP A 266 -1.71 -3.54 -16.69
CA ASP A 266 -0.30 -3.24 -16.41
C ASP A 266 0.40 -4.29 -15.56
N THR A 267 -0.33 -4.95 -14.66
CA THR A 267 0.23 -5.87 -13.66
C THR A 267 -0.03 -7.34 -13.99
N LEU A 268 -1.07 -7.66 -14.75
CA LEU A 268 -1.54 -9.03 -14.97
C LEU A 268 -0.45 -10.04 -15.35
N ILE A 269 0.36 -9.74 -16.39
CA ILE A 269 1.41 -10.65 -16.86
C ILE A 269 2.50 -10.83 -15.79
N LYS A 270 2.89 -9.74 -15.12
CA LYS A 270 3.92 -9.78 -14.07
C LYS A 270 3.42 -10.59 -12.87
N SER A 271 2.18 -10.36 -12.44
CA SER A 271 1.56 -11.08 -11.33
C SER A 271 1.42 -12.57 -11.66
N GLN A 272 0.94 -12.93 -12.86
CA GLN A 272 0.87 -14.33 -13.30
C GLN A 272 2.23 -15.03 -13.19
N ASN A 273 3.31 -14.38 -13.65
CA ASN A 273 4.65 -14.95 -13.57
C ASN A 273 5.12 -15.15 -12.11
N GLY A 274 4.64 -14.34 -11.16
CA GLY A 274 4.94 -14.52 -9.74
C GLY A 274 4.44 -15.85 -9.17
N TYR A 275 3.41 -16.44 -9.79
CA TYR A 275 2.81 -17.70 -9.36
C TYR A 275 3.24 -18.89 -10.21
N SER A 276 3.27 -18.74 -11.54
CA SER A 276 3.46 -19.87 -12.44
C SER A 276 4.90 -20.05 -12.92
N PHE A 277 5.85 -19.23 -12.49
CA PHE A 277 7.21 -19.24 -13.03
C PHE A 277 8.26 -19.18 -11.94
N ASN A 278 9.22 -20.12 -11.99
CA ASN A 278 10.38 -20.11 -11.13
C ASN A 278 11.45 -19.18 -11.71
N ALA A 279 11.64 -18.03 -11.09
CA ALA A 279 12.62 -17.05 -11.53
C ALA A 279 14.08 -17.52 -11.45
N MET A 280 14.41 -18.51 -10.60
CA MET A 280 15.77 -19.05 -10.48
C MET A 280 16.11 -20.04 -11.59
N THR A 281 15.17 -20.91 -11.97
CA THR A 281 15.37 -21.90 -13.04
C THR A 281 14.91 -21.41 -14.41
N SER A 282 14.20 -20.29 -14.46
CA SER A 282 13.54 -19.75 -15.65
C SER A 282 12.54 -20.74 -16.30
N GLU A 283 11.85 -21.52 -15.48
CA GLU A 283 10.89 -22.54 -15.92
C GLU A 283 9.49 -22.28 -15.36
N ILE A 284 8.46 -22.69 -16.12
CA ILE A 284 7.08 -22.72 -15.63
C ILE A 284 6.98 -23.81 -14.57
N LEU A 285 6.34 -23.52 -13.43
CA LEU A 285 6.07 -24.51 -12.40
C LEU A 285 5.16 -25.60 -12.98
N THR A 286 5.63 -26.85 -12.97
CA THR A 286 4.95 -27.97 -13.62
C THR A 286 3.60 -28.32 -13.00
N ASP A 287 3.37 -27.91 -11.75
CA ASP A 287 2.14 -28.10 -11.00
C ASP A 287 1.15 -26.94 -11.15
N TRP A 288 1.53 -25.84 -11.82
CA TRP A 288 0.61 -24.74 -12.10
C TRP A 288 -0.28 -25.04 -13.33
N PRO A 289 -1.62 -24.95 -13.23
CA PRO A 289 -2.51 -25.14 -14.36
C PRO A 289 -2.30 -24.06 -15.44
N SER A 290 -1.89 -24.47 -16.65
CA SER A 290 -1.59 -23.52 -17.75
C SER A 290 -2.77 -22.65 -18.20
N ASN A 291 -4.00 -23.09 -17.90
CA ASN A 291 -5.25 -22.40 -18.19
C ASN A 291 -5.74 -21.49 -17.04
N TYR A 292 -5.01 -21.40 -15.92
CA TYR A 292 -5.37 -20.55 -14.79
C TYR A 292 -4.58 -19.26 -14.85
N ILE A 293 -5.30 -18.15 -15.03
CA ILE A 293 -4.73 -16.81 -15.07
C ILE A 293 -5.06 -16.11 -13.76
N VAL A 294 -4.07 -15.72 -12.98
CA VAL A 294 -4.24 -15.01 -11.70
C VAL A 294 -4.73 -13.60 -11.99
N ILE A 295 -5.94 -13.27 -11.55
CA ILE A 295 -6.59 -11.98 -11.76
C ILE A 295 -6.63 -11.11 -10.50
N ALA A 296 -6.41 -11.72 -9.33
CA ALA A 296 -6.28 -11.06 -8.04
C ALA A 296 -5.53 -11.97 -7.05
N ASP A 297 -5.09 -11.42 -5.92
CA ASP A 297 -4.61 -12.19 -4.78
C ASP A 297 -5.08 -11.61 -3.45
N ALA A 298 -5.25 -12.47 -2.44
CA ALA A 298 -5.44 -12.04 -1.07
C ALA A 298 -4.33 -12.62 -0.19
N GLY A 299 -3.34 -11.79 0.17
CA GLY A 299 -2.22 -12.25 1.01
C GLY A 299 -1.45 -13.41 0.38
N ALA A 300 -1.19 -13.34 -0.92
CA ALA A 300 -0.61 -14.39 -1.76
C ALA A 300 -1.53 -15.58 -2.10
N ASP A 301 -2.77 -15.66 -1.62
CA ASP A 301 -3.76 -16.64 -2.10
C ASP A 301 -4.33 -16.20 -3.46
N PRO A 302 -4.06 -16.91 -4.57
CA PRO A 302 -4.43 -16.44 -5.91
C PRO A 302 -5.91 -16.68 -6.21
N TYR A 303 -6.54 -15.72 -6.88
CA TYR A 303 -7.82 -15.89 -7.55
C TYR A 303 -7.58 -15.98 -9.05
N CYS A 304 -7.91 -17.13 -9.63
CA CYS A 304 -7.60 -17.50 -11.00
C CYS A 304 -8.86 -17.62 -11.86
N ILE A 305 -8.87 -16.99 -13.03
CA ILE A 305 -9.89 -17.26 -14.05
C ILE A 305 -9.47 -18.48 -14.89
N ASP A 306 -10.39 -19.43 -15.07
CA ASP A 306 -10.15 -20.62 -15.87
C ASP A 306 -10.50 -20.39 -17.36
N ILE A 307 -9.50 -20.08 -18.16
CA ILE A 307 -9.69 -19.78 -19.58
C ILE A 307 -9.96 -21.02 -20.46
N ALA A 308 -9.92 -22.24 -19.91
CA ALA A 308 -10.33 -23.44 -20.63
C ALA A 308 -11.86 -23.66 -20.57
N ASN A 309 -12.54 -23.10 -19.56
CA ASN A 309 -13.96 -23.32 -19.29
C ASN A 309 -14.82 -22.06 -19.56
N ILE A 310 -14.63 -21.45 -20.74
CA ILE A 310 -15.37 -20.26 -21.15
C ILE A 310 -16.81 -20.63 -21.53
N THR A 311 -17.80 -20.08 -20.83
CA THR A 311 -19.23 -20.24 -21.12
C THR A 311 -19.95 -18.90 -21.03
N ASN A 312 -20.88 -18.63 -21.95
CA ASN A 312 -21.65 -17.37 -21.98
C ASN A 312 -20.77 -16.10 -21.84
N ASN A 313 -19.67 -16.05 -22.59
CA ASN A 313 -18.72 -14.92 -22.60
C ASN A 313 -17.94 -14.69 -21.29
N ASP A 314 -18.01 -15.64 -20.36
CA ASP A 314 -17.39 -15.58 -19.04
C ASP A 314 -16.70 -16.91 -18.67
N ALA A 315 -16.06 -17.00 -17.51
CA ALA A 315 -15.41 -18.20 -17.01
C ALA A 315 -15.40 -18.25 -15.47
N PRO A 316 -15.39 -19.46 -14.88
CA PRO A 316 -15.36 -19.63 -13.44
C PRO A 316 -14.05 -19.15 -12.82
N ILE A 317 -14.13 -18.70 -11.56
CA ILE A 317 -12.99 -18.28 -10.74
C ILE A 317 -12.68 -19.36 -9.72
N TYR A 318 -11.39 -19.68 -9.58
CA TYR A 318 -10.85 -20.60 -8.61
C TYR A 318 -9.91 -19.88 -7.64
N THR A 319 -9.81 -20.37 -6.41
CA THR A 319 -8.83 -19.88 -5.43
C THR A 319 -8.04 -21.04 -4.83
N SER A 320 -6.89 -20.75 -4.24
CA SER A 320 -6.08 -21.73 -3.52
C SER A 320 -5.34 -21.07 -2.36
N MET A 321 -5.09 -21.81 -1.28
CA MET A 321 -4.31 -21.32 -0.16
C MET A 321 -2.81 -21.56 -0.40
N HIS A 322 -2.02 -20.49 -0.29
CA HIS A 322 -0.57 -20.58 -0.36
C HIS A 322 0.02 -21.28 0.88
N GLY A 323 1.28 -21.73 0.79
CA GLY A 323 2.01 -22.28 1.94
C GLY A 323 1.77 -23.75 2.27
N ASN A 324 0.82 -24.42 1.61
CA ASN A 324 0.54 -25.85 1.81
C ASN A 324 1.52 -26.82 1.09
N GLY A 325 2.56 -26.29 0.43
CA GLY A 325 3.55 -27.08 -0.31
C GLY A 325 3.07 -27.65 -1.65
N LYS A 326 1.80 -27.45 -2.00
CA LYS A 326 1.19 -27.71 -3.32
C LYS A 326 -0.04 -26.82 -3.51
N TRP A 327 -0.39 -26.55 -4.76
CA TRP A 327 -1.62 -25.84 -5.10
C TRP A 327 -2.82 -26.78 -5.12
N GLU A 328 -3.86 -26.45 -4.36
CA GLU A 328 -5.15 -27.14 -4.35
C GLU A 328 -6.23 -26.11 -4.63
N PHE A 329 -6.74 -26.11 -5.87
CA PHE A 329 -7.71 -25.11 -6.30
C PHE A 329 -9.14 -25.54 -5.98
N GLU A 330 -9.92 -24.63 -5.41
CA GLU A 330 -11.35 -24.75 -5.20
C GLU A 330 -12.11 -23.66 -5.96
N LYS A 331 -13.34 -23.95 -6.37
CA LYS A 331 -14.16 -22.99 -7.11
C LYS A 331 -14.64 -21.89 -6.16
N TYR A 332 -14.33 -20.64 -6.49
CA TYR A 332 -14.76 -19.46 -5.74
C TYR A 332 -16.04 -18.85 -6.32
N ALA A 333 -16.11 -18.66 -7.63
CA ALA A 333 -17.26 -18.05 -8.31
C ALA A 333 -17.59 -18.76 -9.63
N ASP A 334 -18.87 -18.69 -10.03
CA ASP A 334 -19.37 -19.27 -11.28
C ASP A 334 -18.92 -18.50 -12.52
N SER A 335 -18.66 -17.20 -12.38
CA SER A 335 -18.21 -16.30 -13.44
C SER A 335 -17.34 -15.16 -12.89
N PHE A 336 -16.60 -14.47 -13.77
CA PHE A 336 -15.88 -13.25 -13.41
C PHE A 336 -16.83 -12.13 -12.96
N VAL A 337 -18.00 -12.01 -13.60
CA VAL A 337 -19.00 -11.03 -13.17
C VAL A 337 -19.53 -11.33 -11.76
N ASP A 338 -19.73 -12.60 -11.40
CA ASP A 338 -20.16 -12.98 -10.04
C ASP A 338 -19.05 -12.72 -9.02
N PHE A 339 -17.79 -12.94 -9.38
CA PHE A 339 -16.65 -12.53 -8.55
C PHE A 339 -16.64 -11.02 -8.29
N LEU A 340 -16.85 -10.19 -9.32
CA LEU A 340 -16.96 -8.74 -9.13
C LEU A 340 -18.16 -8.35 -8.26
N LYS A 341 -19.29 -9.07 -8.35
CA LYS A 341 -20.47 -8.83 -7.51
C LYS A 341 -20.16 -9.13 -6.05
N ASP A 342 -19.51 -10.25 -5.75
CA ASP A 342 -19.14 -10.61 -4.38
C ASP A 342 -18.15 -9.61 -3.73
N ILE A 343 -17.23 -9.04 -4.51
CA ILE A 343 -16.29 -8.00 -4.04
C ILE A 343 -17.02 -6.71 -3.59
N VAL A 344 -18.14 -6.38 -4.23
CA VAL A 344 -18.85 -5.10 -4.03
C VAL A 344 -20.12 -5.22 -3.17
N GLU A 345 -20.52 -6.44 -2.80
CA GLU A 345 -21.59 -6.75 -1.86
C GLU A 345 -21.06 -6.89 -0.43
#